data_AF-A0A6J4RC39-F1
#
_entry.id   AF-A0A6J4RC39-F1
#
_cell.length_a   1.000
_cell.length_b   1.000
_cell.length_c   1.000
_cell.angle_alpha   90.00
_cell.angle_beta   90.00
_cell.angle_gamma   90.00
#
_symmetry.space_group_name_H-M   'P 1'
#
loop_
_entity.id
_entity.type
_entity.pdbx_description
1 polymer ?
#
loop_
_entity_poly.entity_id
_entity_poly.type
_entity_poly.pdbx_seq_one_letter_code
_entity_poly.pdbx_strand_id
1 'polypeptide(L)'
;MLSKVFSGHSFYHACRYIVNKPEAEVLECIGVREHNYQVMSDDFILQQQLRPEKEKACFHCSLSFHPGEKVSDEQMKQIAKEYLERLKIVNTQVAIVKHLDRRHLHMHIVANMIDNNGKVISDSFLGLRGKKTAQQLTLGHKLVPALKKDLKLTNYHALRKSEANKYKIYESILQVLPQCKTMKDLENKLQLRGIETQYKYKGQTLEKQGVSFKMGDYSFKGSQVDRQFSLGNVEKTMAVNQKEALTLRPGVAENRNRYSSATVNPSAEINYKFKEDLQENPIQKGLEKSLEIFTNA
;
A
#
# COMPACT_ATOMS: atom_id res chain seq x y z
N MET A 1 -7.94 -4.08 -7.76
CA MET A 1 -8.32 -2.78 -7.14
C MET A 1 -7.55 -2.51 -5.85
N LEU A 2 -7.28 -1.24 -5.55
CA LEU A 2 -6.76 -0.75 -4.27
C LEU A 2 -7.88 -0.02 -3.50
N SER A 3 -8.11 -0.41 -2.25
CA SER A 3 -9.04 0.29 -1.35
C SER A 3 -8.29 1.16 -0.34
N LYS A 4 -8.75 2.40 -0.19
CA LYS A 4 -8.29 3.33 0.85
C LYS A 4 -9.49 3.95 1.55
N VAL A 5 -9.64 3.64 2.84
CA VAL A 5 -10.62 4.32 3.71
C VAL A 5 -9.95 5.55 4.31
N PHE A 6 -10.61 6.69 4.23
CA PHE A 6 -10.18 7.95 4.83
C PHE A 6 -10.76 8.06 6.24
N SER A 7 -9.90 8.28 7.23
CA SER A 7 -10.31 8.44 8.62
C SER A 7 -10.52 9.92 8.95
N GLY A 8 -11.64 10.26 9.60
CA GLY A 8 -11.84 11.58 10.21
C GLY A 8 -12.28 12.69 9.25
N HIS A 9 -12.81 12.34 8.07
CA HIS A 9 -13.50 13.34 7.25
C HIS A 9 -14.86 13.65 7.88
N SER A 10 -15.27 14.93 7.87
CA SER A 10 -16.68 15.30 8.03
C SER A 10 -17.41 15.11 6.71
N PHE A 11 -18.74 15.01 6.76
CA PHE A 11 -19.56 14.93 5.54
C PHE A 11 -19.31 16.12 4.62
N TYR A 12 -19.22 17.34 5.14
CA TYR A 12 -18.88 18.53 4.35
C TYR A 12 -17.59 18.35 3.54
N HIS A 13 -16.50 17.93 4.20
CA HIS A 13 -15.22 17.74 3.51
C HIS A 13 -15.25 16.56 2.55
N ALA A 14 -15.96 15.48 2.88
CA ALA A 14 -16.10 14.32 2.00
C ALA A 14 -16.91 14.68 0.74
N CYS A 15 -18.09 15.28 0.88
CA CYS A 15 -18.94 15.70 -0.23
C CYS A 15 -18.22 16.73 -1.12
N ARG A 16 -17.57 17.74 -0.52
CA ARG A 16 -16.77 18.71 -1.27
C ARG A 16 -15.64 18.00 -2.05
N TYR A 17 -14.96 17.05 -1.42
CA TYR A 17 -13.87 16.33 -2.06
C TYR A 17 -14.35 15.52 -3.28
N ILE A 18 -15.51 14.87 -3.19
CA ILE A 18 -15.98 13.98 -4.25
C ILE A 18 -16.72 14.71 -5.37
N VAL A 19 -17.46 15.80 -5.10
CA VAL A 19 -18.29 16.47 -6.11
C VAL A 19 -17.63 17.72 -6.69
N ASN A 20 -16.82 18.46 -5.92
CA ASN A 20 -16.30 19.76 -6.35
C ASN A 20 -15.02 19.64 -7.21
N LYS A 21 -15.08 18.82 -8.26
CA LYS A 21 -14.05 18.68 -9.29
C LYS A 21 -14.70 18.67 -10.68
N PRO A 22 -14.11 19.33 -11.71
CA PRO A 22 -14.64 19.31 -13.07
C PRO A 22 -14.80 17.90 -13.66
N GLU A 23 -13.90 16.99 -13.29
CA GLU A 23 -13.83 15.61 -13.81
C GLU A 23 -14.55 14.59 -12.92
N ALA A 24 -15.41 15.05 -12.01
CA ALA A 24 -16.23 14.20 -11.16
C ALA A 24 -17.57 13.88 -11.84
N GLU A 25 -17.91 12.60 -11.88
CA GLU A 25 -19.18 12.11 -12.42
C GLU A 25 -19.91 11.33 -11.33
N VAL A 26 -21.08 11.82 -10.92
CA VAL A 26 -21.93 11.13 -9.95
C VAL A 26 -22.51 9.89 -10.62
N LEU A 27 -22.20 8.72 -10.08
CA LEU A 27 -22.71 7.45 -10.60
C LEU A 27 -24.04 7.08 -9.95
N GLU A 28 -24.16 7.30 -8.63
CA GLU A 28 -25.35 6.95 -7.87
C GLU A 28 -25.40 7.68 -6.52
N CYS A 29 -26.57 8.21 -6.19
CA CYS A 29 -26.89 8.79 -4.88
C CYS A 29 -28.16 8.14 -4.33
N ILE A 30 -28.11 7.72 -3.06
CA ILE A 30 -29.22 7.13 -2.32
C ILE A 30 -29.45 7.97 -1.08
N GLY A 31 -30.63 8.59 -0.98
CA GLY A 31 -31.05 9.38 0.18
C GLY A 31 -30.34 10.72 0.35
N VAL A 32 -29.59 11.18 -0.66
CA VAL A 32 -28.90 12.48 -0.67
C VAL A 32 -29.03 13.16 -2.03
N ARG A 33 -28.95 14.49 -2.05
CA ARG A 33 -29.01 15.32 -3.27
C ARG A 33 -27.63 15.43 -3.93
N GLU A 34 -27.59 15.28 -5.26
CA GLU A 34 -26.33 15.18 -6.02
C GLU A 34 -25.77 16.51 -6.55
N HIS A 35 -26.61 17.53 -6.75
CA HIS A 35 -26.27 18.72 -7.53
C HIS A 35 -25.37 19.75 -6.82
N ASN A 36 -25.22 19.66 -5.50
CA ASN A 36 -24.39 20.58 -4.74
C ASN A 36 -23.81 19.86 -3.50
N TYR A 37 -22.52 20.04 -3.24
CA TYR A 37 -21.83 19.30 -2.18
C TYR A 37 -22.27 19.73 -0.77
N GLN A 38 -22.73 20.98 -0.60
CA GLN A 38 -23.21 21.51 0.68
C GLN A 38 -24.55 20.85 1.02
N VAL A 39 -25.50 20.86 0.09
CA VAL A 39 -26.81 20.22 0.31
C VAL A 39 -26.71 18.70 0.46
N MET A 40 -25.79 18.06 -0.29
CA MET A 40 -25.47 16.65 -0.09
C MET A 40 -24.95 16.40 1.34
N SER A 41 -24.06 17.27 1.82
CA SER A 41 -23.52 17.14 3.16
C SER A 41 -24.58 17.38 4.23
N ASP A 42 -25.52 18.29 4.01
CA ASP A 42 -26.64 18.55 4.91
C ASP A 42 -27.55 17.33 5.01
N ASP A 43 -27.82 16.64 3.90
CA ASP A 43 -28.62 15.41 3.90
C ASP A 43 -27.96 14.31 4.75
N PHE A 44 -26.64 14.14 4.63
CA PHE A 44 -25.88 13.21 5.46
C PHE A 44 -25.89 13.59 6.95
N ILE A 45 -25.71 14.88 7.24
CA ILE A 45 -25.71 15.42 8.60
C ILE A 45 -27.10 15.25 9.24
N LEU A 46 -28.18 15.40 8.47
CA LEU A 46 -29.54 15.22 8.95
C LEU A 46 -29.76 13.78 9.46
N GLN A 47 -29.35 12.76 8.70
CA GLN A 47 -29.41 11.38 9.19
C GLN A 47 -28.48 11.15 10.38
N GLN A 48 -27.33 11.82 10.44
CA GLN A 48 -26.44 11.72 11.60
C GLN A 48 -27.11 12.19 12.90
N GLN A 49 -28.08 13.11 12.83
CA GLN A 49 -28.83 13.59 14.01
C GLN A 49 -29.68 12.50 14.69
N LEU A 50 -29.89 11.34 14.05
CA LEU A 50 -30.51 10.19 14.72
C LEU A 50 -29.62 9.63 15.85
N ARG A 51 -28.30 9.89 15.80
CA ARG A 51 -27.30 9.52 16.83
C ARG A 51 -26.23 10.61 16.99
N PRO A 52 -26.55 11.75 17.63
CA PRO A 52 -25.63 12.87 17.79
C PRO A 52 -24.33 12.51 18.52
N GLU A 53 -24.36 11.48 19.38
CA GLU A 53 -23.20 10.96 20.12
C GLU A 53 -22.15 10.28 19.22
N LYS A 54 -22.52 9.90 17.99
CA LYS A 54 -21.60 9.30 17.01
C LYS A 54 -20.93 10.42 16.20
N GLU A 55 -19.84 10.97 16.74
CA GLU A 55 -19.07 12.05 16.07
C GLU A 55 -18.47 11.61 14.72
N LYS A 56 -18.13 10.32 14.59
CA LYS A 56 -17.51 9.74 13.38
C LYS A 56 -18.52 8.95 12.56
N ALA A 57 -19.54 9.63 12.06
CA ALA A 57 -20.59 9.04 11.23
C ALA A 57 -20.22 8.96 9.74
N CYS A 58 -19.26 9.75 9.27
CA CYS A 58 -18.89 9.76 7.86
C CYS A 58 -17.93 8.62 7.51
N PHE A 59 -18.38 7.72 6.64
CA PHE A 59 -17.52 6.81 5.90
C PHE A 59 -17.15 7.43 4.56
N HIS A 60 -15.85 7.53 4.28
CA HIS A 60 -15.35 7.93 2.97
C HIS A 60 -14.24 6.96 2.55
N CYS A 61 -14.35 6.37 1.37
CA CYS A 61 -13.30 5.55 0.78
C CYS A 61 -13.09 5.84 -0.70
N SER A 62 -11.95 5.41 -1.23
CA SER A 62 -11.70 5.31 -2.66
C SER A 62 -11.41 3.86 -3.06
N LEU A 63 -11.92 3.46 -4.23
CA LEU A 63 -11.54 2.23 -4.94
C LEU A 63 -10.84 2.61 -6.24
N SER A 64 -9.56 2.25 -6.35
CA SER A 64 -8.74 2.52 -7.54
C SER A 64 -8.55 1.24 -8.36
N PHE A 65 -8.79 1.33 -9.66
CA PHE A 65 -8.56 0.24 -10.61
C PHE A 65 -7.12 0.22 -11.10
N HIS A 66 -6.71 -0.90 -11.70
CA HIS A 66 -5.39 -0.98 -12.32
C HIS A 66 -5.30 0.01 -13.50
N PRO A 67 -4.15 0.66 -13.76
CA PRO A 67 -3.97 1.46 -14.96
C PRO A 67 -4.30 0.65 -16.24
N GLY A 68 -5.13 1.20 -17.12
CA GLY A 68 -5.56 0.52 -18.36
C GLY A 68 -6.75 -0.42 -18.21
N GLU A 69 -7.23 -0.67 -16.98
CA GLU A 69 -8.49 -1.39 -16.78
C GLU A 69 -9.67 -0.58 -17.35
N LYS A 70 -10.50 -1.23 -18.17
CA LYS A 70 -11.73 -0.63 -18.71
C LYS A 70 -12.91 -1.20 -17.94
N VAL A 71 -13.51 -0.38 -17.08
CA VAL A 71 -14.67 -0.73 -16.25
C VAL A 71 -15.80 0.22 -16.60
N SER A 72 -16.99 -0.30 -16.90
CA SER A 72 -18.16 0.53 -17.19
C SER A 72 -18.75 1.14 -15.92
N ASP A 73 -19.54 2.20 -16.06
CA ASP A 73 -20.22 2.85 -14.93
C ASP A 73 -21.17 1.90 -14.19
N GLU A 74 -21.88 1.03 -14.92
CA GLU A 74 -22.71 -0.04 -14.37
C GLU A 74 -21.89 -1.02 -13.52
N GLN A 75 -20.73 -1.44 -14.02
CA GLN A 75 -19.84 -2.33 -13.28
C GLN A 75 -19.25 -1.63 -12.05
N MET A 76 -18.94 -0.33 -12.15
CA MET A 76 -18.49 0.46 -11.01
C MET A 76 -19.56 0.56 -9.91
N LYS A 77 -20.81 0.85 -10.28
CA LYS A 77 -21.97 0.85 -9.36
C LYS A 77 -22.13 -0.51 -8.69
N GLN A 78 -22.09 -1.59 -9.47
CA GLN A 78 -22.21 -2.95 -8.95
C GLN A 78 -21.10 -3.29 -7.94
N ILE A 79 -19.84 -3.00 -8.27
CA ILE A 79 -18.69 -3.19 -7.38
C ILE A 79 -18.85 -2.38 -6.10
N ALA A 80 -19.30 -1.12 -6.18
CA ALA A 80 -19.51 -0.26 -5.02
C ALA A 80 -20.58 -0.83 -4.07
N LYS A 81 -21.71 -1.31 -4.61
CA LYS A 81 -22.78 -1.95 -3.83
C LYS A 81 -22.29 -3.21 -3.11
N GLU A 82 -21.68 -4.14 -3.84
CA GLU A 82 -21.12 -5.37 -3.25
C GLU A 82 -20.05 -5.07 -2.19
N TYR A 83 -19.25 -4.02 -2.41
CA TYR A 83 -18.24 -3.56 -1.47
C TYR A 83 -18.87 -3.09 -0.15
N LEU A 84 -19.90 -2.24 -0.22
CA LEU A 84 -20.64 -1.75 0.94
C LEU A 84 -21.38 -2.88 1.67
N GLU A 85 -22.03 -3.80 0.95
CA GLU A 85 -22.70 -4.98 1.51
C GLU A 85 -21.74 -5.88 2.30
N ARG A 86 -20.56 -6.18 1.74
CA ARG A 86 -19.54 -6.98 2.44
C ARG A 86 -18.95 -6.25 3.65
N LEU A 87 -18.95 -4.91 3.63
CA LEU A 87 -18.61 -4.09 4.80
C LEU A 87 -19.77 -3.92 5.79
N LYS A 88 -20.97 -4.43 5.48
CA LYS A 88 -22.18 -4.26 6.29
C LYS A 88 -22.58 -2.79 6.45
N ILE A 89 -22.22 -1.95 5.48
CA ILE A 89 -22.66 -0.57 5.36
C ILE A 89 -23.85 -0.59 4.40
N VAL A 90 -25.02 -0.88 4.94
CA VAL A 90 -26.27 -1.07 4.19
C VAL A 90 -27.40 -0.33 4.91
N ASN A 91 -28.55 -0.15 4.25
CA ASN A 91 -29.70 0.56 4.80
C ASN A 91 -29.34 1.97 5.29
N THR A 92 -28.57 2.72 4.49
CA THR A 92 -28.09 4.04 4.85
C THR A 92 -27.89 4.90 3.60
N GLN A 93 -27.72 6.20 3.77
CA GLN A 93 -27.37 7.12 2.69
C GLN A 93 -26.02 6.78 2.06
N VAL A 94 -25.94 6.91 0.73
CA VAL A 94 -24.74 6.61 -0.06
C VAL A 94 -24.60 7.62 -1.22
N ALA A 95 -23.36 8.02 -1.52
CA ALA A 95 -22.99 8.69 -2.75
C ALA A 95 -21.76 8.00 -3.36
N ILE A 96 -21.85 7.62 -4.64
CA ILE A 96 -20.79 6.97 -5.42
C ILE A 96 -20.43 7.91 -6.57
N VAL A 97 -19.17 8.32 -6.64
CA VAL A 97 -18.70 9.31 -7.61
C VAL A 97 -17.43 8.82 -8.28
N LYS A 98 -17.41 8.78 -9.61
CA LYS A 98 -16.25 8.48 -10.44
C LYS A 98 -15.38 9.72 -10.59
N HIS A 99 -14.07 9.57 -10.43
CA HIS A 99 -13.09 10.64 -10.68
C HIS A 99 -12.20 10.25 -11.88
N LEU A 100 -12.05 11.18 -12.83
CA LEU A 100 -11.18 11.04 -14.00
C LEU A 100 -9.91 11.92 -13.94
N ASP A 101 -9.62 12.52 -12.78
CA ASP A 101 -8.46 13.41 -12.55
C ASP A 101 -7.11 12.68 -12.48
N ARG A 102 -7.08 11.36 -12.68
CA ARG A 102 -5.87 10.53 -12.62
C ARG A 102 -5.77 9.61 -13.84
N ARG A 103 -4.54 9.17 -14.13
CA ARG A 103 -4.24 8.19 -15.19
C ARG A 103 -4.94 6.83 -15.01
N HIS A 104 -5.45 6.54 -13.82
CA HIS A 104 -6.20 5.33 -13.55
C HIS A 104 -7.61 5.69 -13.09
N LEU A 105 -8.57 4.90 -13.54
CA LEU A 105 -9.95 4.99 -13.13
C LEU A 105 -10.06 4.73 -11.62
N HIS A 106 -10.83 5.57 -10.93
CA HIS A 106 -11.16 5.35 -9.53
C HIS A 106 -12.52 5.97 -9.20
N MET A 107 -13.13 5.45 -8.13
CA MET A 107 -14.33 6.02 -7.54
C MET A 107 -14.11 6.35 -6.09
N HIS A 108 -14.88 7.32 -5.62
CA HIS A 108 -15.08 7.64 -4.23
C HIS A 108 -16.47 7.21 -3.79
N ILE A 109 -16.56 6.69 -2.57
CA ILE A 109 -17.81 6.30 -1.93
C ILE A 109 -17.91 7.03 -0.61
N VAL A 110 -19.01 7.75 -0.40
CA VAL A 110 -19.39 8.32 0.89
C VAL A 110 -20.66 7.64 1.37
N ALA A 111 -20.67 7.24 2.63
CA ALA A 111 -21.85 6.63 3.26
C ALA A 111 -21.97 7.08 4.72
N ASN A 112 -23.18 6.97 5.28
CA ASN A 112 -23.40 7.22 6.68
C ASN A 112 -23.19 5.93 7.50
N MET A 113 -22.53 6.05 8.65
CA MET A 113 -22.33 4.97 9.61
C MET A 113 -23.48 4.89 10.63
N ILE A 114 -24.55 5.63 10.38
CA ILE A 114 -25.85 5.52 11.03
C ILE A 114 -26.84 5.08 9.96
N ASP A 115 -27.55 3.99 10.22
CA ASP A 115 -28.53 3.45 9.28
C ASP A 115 -29.85 4.23 9.33
N ASN A 116 -30.80 3.90 8.45
CA ASN A 116 -32.07 4.61 8.32
C ASN A 116 -32.98 4.45 9.56
N ASN A 117 -32.66 3.52 10.46
CA ASN A 117 -33.35 3.32 11.74
C ASN A 117 -32.60 3.98 12.91
N GLY A 118 -31.55 4.76 12.63
CA GLY A 118 -30.70 5.35 13.66
C GLY A 118 -29.78 4.35 14.36
N LYS A 119 -29.54 3.16 13.81
CA LYS A 119 -28.59 2.20 14.38
C LYS A 119 -27.18 2.48 13.89
N VAL A 120 -26.21 2.41 14.80
CA VAL A 120 -24.79 2.57 14.46
C VAL A 120 -24.28 1.34 13.71
N ILE A 121 -23.66 1.58 12.55
CA ILE A 121 -22.91 0.61 11.77
C ILE A 121 -21.49 0.54 12.33
N SER A 122 -20.96 -0.68 12.48
CA SER A 122 -19.63 -0.90 13.09
C SER A 122 -18.51 -0.38 12.18
N ASP A 123 -17.63 0.46 12.75
CA ASP A 123 -16.43 0.99 12.10
C ASP A 123 -15.16 0.14 12.37
N SER A 124 -15.31 -0.96 13.10
CA SER A 124 -14.22 -1.84 13.49
C SER A 124 -13.43 -2.33 12.28
N PHE A 125 -12.15 -1.97 12.26
CA PHE A 125 -11.16 -2.38 11.25
C PHE A 125 -11.59 -2.11 9.80
N LEU A 126 -12.41 -1.08 9.54
CA LEU A 126 -12.92 -0.78 8.18
C LEU A 126 -11.82 -0.67 7.12
N GLY A 127 -10.67 -0.06 7.45
CA GLY A 127 -9.55 0.00 6.51
C GLY A 127 -8.96 -1.36 6.13
N LEU A 128 -8.91 -2.31 7.08
CA LEU A 128 -8.41 -3.66 6.82
C LEU A 128 -9.46 -4.50 6.09
N ARG A 129 -10.70 -4.46 6.57
CA ARG A 129 -11.85 -5.13 5.93
C ARG A 129 -12.03 -4.65 4.49
N GLY A 130 -11.96 -3.34 4.27
CA GLY A 130 -12.05 -2.71 2.95
C GLY A 130 -10.96 -3.19 1.98
N LYS A 131 -9.71 -3.28 2.43
CA LYS A 131 -8.62 -3.85 1.61
C LYS A 131 -8.89 -5.31 1.23
N LYS A 132 -9.32 -6.13 2.20
CA LYS A 132 -9.66 -7.54 1.96
C LYS A 132 -10.84 -7.68 1.00
N THR A 133 -11.91 -6.92 1.21
CA THR A 133 -13.09 -6.89 0.34
C THR A 133 -12.71 -6.48 -1.09
N ALA A 134 -11.93 -5.41 -1.26
CA ALA A 134 -11.50 -4.97 -2.59
C ALA A 134 -10.66 -6.04 -3.32
N GLN A 135 -9.78 -6.76 -2.63
CA GLN A 135 -9.04 -7.88 -3.22
C GLN A 135 -9.98 -9.02 -3.66
N GLN A 136 -10.93 -9.40 -2.82
CA GLN A 136 -11.91 -10.43 -3.15
C GLN A 136 -12.80 -10.05 -4.35
N LEU A 137 -13.26 -8.79 -4.40
CA LEU A 137 -14.04 -8.28 -5.52
C LEU A 137 -13.23 -8.18 -6.80
N THR A 138 -11.94 -7.82 -6.70
CA THR A 138 -11.03 -7.82 -7.85
C THR A 138 -10.98 -9.19 -8.50
N LEU A 139 -10.86 -10.26 -7.70
CA LEU A 139 -10.87 -11.64 -8.21
C LEU A 139 -12.25 -12.03 -8.76
N GLY A 140 -13.33 -11.72 -8.04
CA GLY A 140 -14.70 -12.08 -8.46
C GLY A 140 -15.13 -11.41 -9.77
N HIS A 141 -14.73 -10.16 -9.99
CA HIS A 141 -15.00 -9.40 -11.21
C HIS A 141 -13.95 -9.62 -12.31
N LYS A 142 -13.01 -10.56 -12.13
CA LYS A 142 -11.92 -10.87 -13.07
C LYS A 142 -11.07 -9.64 -13.48
N LEU A 143 -10.92 -8.69 -12.56
CA LEU A 143 -10.13 -7.47 -12.74
C LEU A 143 -8.66 -7.74 -12.44
N VAL A 144 -7.77 -6.88 -12.95
CA VAL A 144 -6.33 -7.01 -12.67
C VAL A 144 -6.04 -6.78 -11.18
N PRO A 145 -5.41 -7.75 -10.50
CA PRO A 145 -4.94 -7.58 -9.12
C PRO A 145 -3.98 -6.40 -9.03
N ALA A 146 -4.11 -5.61 -7.97
CA ALA A 146 -3.04 -4.69 -7.61
C ALA A 146 -1.86 -5.54 -7.13
N LEU A 147 -0.88 -5.79 -8.01
CA LEU A 147 0.36 -6.48 -7.66
C LEU A 147 1.03 -5.75 -6.48
N LYS A 148 1.71 -6.50 -5.61
CA LYS A 148 2.55 -5.92 -4.54
C LYS A 148 3.42 -4.83 -5.15
N LYS A 149 3.40 -3.61 -4.58
CA LYS A 149 4.20 -2.42 -4.95
C LYS A 149 5.03 -2.65 -6.21
N ASP A 150 4.40 -2.60 -7.38
CA ASP A 150 5.17 -2.62 -8.61
C ASP A 150 5.79 -1.24 -8.77
N LEU A 151 7.07 -1.16 -8.39
CA LEU A 151 7.84 0.07 -8.35
C LEU A 151 7.89 0.73 -9.73
N LYS A 152 7.76 -0.05 -10.81
CA LYS A 152 7.76 0.42 -12.20
C LYS A 152 6.52 1.23 -12.58
N LEU A 153 5.39 1.04 -11.90
CA LEU A 153 4.15 1.78 -12.16
C LEU A 153 4.07 3.11 -11.41
N THR A 154 5.04 3.40 -10.54
CA THR A 154 5.08 4.67 -9.79
C THR A 154 5.63 5.76 -10.71
N ASN A 155 4.75 6.59 -11.28
CA ASN A 155 5.18 7.74 -12.09
C ASN A 155 5.85 8.80 -11.20
N TYR A 156 7.17 8.72 -11.11
CA TYR A 156 8.02 9.56 -10.28
C TYR A 156 7.84 11.06 -10.53
N HIS A 157 7.62 11.46 -11.78
CA HIS A 157 7.49 12.86 -12.18
C HIS A 157 6.15 13.49 -11.79
N ALA A 158 5.13 12.70 -11.45
CA ALA A 158 3.80 13.18 -11.07
C ALA A 158 3.57 13.23 -9.55
N LEU A 159 4.55 12.83 -8.74
CA LEU A 159 4.41 12.81 -7.29
C LEU A 159 4.60 14.23 -6.71
N ARG A 160 3.70 14.62 -5.79
CA ARG A 160 3.96 15.77 -4.90
C ARG A 160 5.28 15.54 -4.17
N LYS A 161 6.08 16.60 -3.92
CA LYS A 161 7.42 16.51 -3.28
C LYS A 161 7.44 15.61 -2.02
N SER A 162 6.39 15.67 -1.20
CA SER A 162 6.21 14.79 -0.03
C SER A 162 6.16 13.29 -0.38
N GLU A 163 5.38 12.90 -1.40
CA GLU A 163 5.25 11.50 -1.82
C GLU A 163 6.53 11.00 -2.51
N ALA A 164 7.20 11.86 -3.29
CA ALA A 164 8.50 11.52 -3.86
C ALA A 164 9.56 11.23 -2.78
N ASN A 165 9.63 12.06 -1.73
CA ASN A 165 10.56 11.84 -0.61
C ASN A 165 10.19 10.59 0.20
N LYS A 166 8.90 10.34 0.44
CA LYS A 166 8.43 9.10 1.06
C LYS A 166 8.84 7.86 0.27
N TYR A 167 8.82 7.95 -1.06
CA TYR A 167 9.25 6.87 -1.94
C TYR A 167 10.78 6.68 -1.92
N LYS A 168 11.58 7.75 -1.96
CA LYS A 168 13.03 7.68 -1.79
C LYS A 168 13.43 7.00 -0.47
N ILE A 169 12.72 7.35 0.61
CA ILE A 169 12.89 6.70 1.92
C ILE A 169 12.54 5.21 1.81
N TYR A 170 11.43 4.87 1.16
CA TYR A 170 11.03 3.47 0.96
C TYR A 170 12.11 2.65 0.24
N GLU A 171 12.60 3.13 -0.90
CA GLU A 171 13.64 2.44 -1.68
C GLU A 171 14.94 2.31 -0.91
N SER A 172 15.35 3.38 -0.22
CA SER A 172 16.59 3.38 0.57
C SER A 172 16.53 2.33 1.67
N ILE A 173 15.42 2.26 2.43
CA ILE A 173 15.25 1.25 3.48
C ILE A 173 15.21 -0.15 2.86
N LEU A 174 14.50 -0.34 1.74
CA LEU A 174 14.40 -1.63 1.06
C LEU A 174 15.78 -2.18 0.64
N GLN A 175 16.66 -1.30 0.15
CA GLN A 175 18.01 -1.66 -0.27
C GLN A 175 18.94 -2.00 0.90
N VAL A 176 18.86 -1.25 2.00
CA VAL A 176 19.86 -1.37 3.10
C VAL A 176 19.44 -2.35 4.19
N LEU A 177 18.14 -2.45 4.49
CA LEU A 177 17.62 -3.23 5.61
C LEU A 177 18.03 -4.71 5.59
N PRO A 178 18.04 -5.42 4.44
CA PRO A 178 18.50 -6.81 4.37
C PRO A 178 19.96 -7.01 4.84
N GLN A 179 20.77 -5.95 4.85
CA GLN A 179 22.17 -5.99 5.23
C GLN A 179 22.44 -5.40 6.62
N CYS A 180 21.41 -5.00 7.35
CA CYS A 180 21.55 -4.38 8.67
C CYS A 180 21.36 -5.44 9.75
N LYS A 181 22.28 -5.47 10.72
CA LYS A 181 22.20 -6.36 11.88
C LYS A 181 21.72 -5.61 13.10
N THR A 182 22.03 -4.32 13.20
CA THR A 182 21.60 -3.47 14.31
C THR A 182 20.85 -2.25 13.80
N MET A 183 20.07 -1.63 14.70
CA MET A 183 19.46 -0.33 14.42
C MET A 183 20.50 0.73 14.11
N LYS A 184 21.70 0.64 14.71
CA LYS A 184 22.78 1.59 14.45
C LYS A 184 23.33 1.44 13.03
N ASP A 185 23.41 0.22 12.51
CA ASP A 185 23.81 -0.02 11.12
C ASP A 185 22.82 0.63 10.15
N LEU A 186 21.53 0.49 10.44
CA LEU A 186 20.46 1.08 9.63
C LEU A 186 20.53 2.61 9.67
N GLU A 187 20.66 3.21 10.86
CA GLU A 187 20.85 4.65 11.03
C GLU A 187 22.01 5.17 10.18
N ASN A 188 23.18 4.54 10.30
CA ASN A 188 24.38 4.96 9.58
C ASN A 188 24.21 4.84 8.05
N LYS A 189 23.68 3.71 7.57
CA LYS A 189 23.46 3.49 6.12
C LYS A 189 22.41 4.42 5.53
N LEU A 190 21.37 4.77 6.29
CA LEU A 190 20.34 5.72 5.87
C LEU A 190 20.84 7.16 5.93
N GLN A 191 21.67 7.51 6.91
CA GLN A 191 22.24 8.84 7.05
C GLN A 191 23.17 9.18 5.87
N LEU A 192 23.93 8.21 5.36
CA LEU A 192 24.71 8.33 4.12
C LEU A 192 23.84 8.65 2.88
N ARG A 193 22.53 8.38 2.95
CA ARG A 193 21.55 8.68 1.89
C ARG A 193 20.73 9.93 2.22
N GLY A 194 21.14 10.73 3.21
CA GLY A 194 20.43 11.93 3.64
C GLY A 194 19.11 11.65 4.38
N ILE A 195 18.96 10.47 4.98
CA ILE A 195 17.77 10.07 5.73
C ILE A 195 18.11 9.96 7.21
N GLU A 196 17.50 10.82 8.03
CA GLU A 196 17.61 10.81 9.48
C GLU A 196 16.59 9.81 10.07
N THR A 197 17.01 9.02 11.06
CA THR A 197 16.13 8.07 11.77
C THR A 197 15.78 8.64 13.14
N GLN A 198 14.50 8.71 13.46
CA GLN A 198 13.97 9.31 14.68
C GLN A 198 13.11 8.29 15.45
N TYR A 199 13.26 8.24 16.77
CA TYR A 199 12.53 7.29 17.61
C TYR A 199 11.44 7.98 18.42
N LYS A 200 10.32 7.26 18.59
CA LYS A 200 9.30 7.61 19.59
C LYS A 200 9.53 6.73 20.82
N TYR A 201 9.54 7.33 22.00
CA TYR A 201 9.72 6.64 23.28
C TYR A 201 8.44 6.58 24.11
N LYS A 202 8.37 5.64 25.06
CA LYS A 202 7.26 5.53 26.01
C LYS A 202 7.46 6.53 27.16
N GLY A 203 6.85 7.70 27.05
CA GLY A 203 7.01 8.75 28.06
C GLY A 203 8.48 9.16 28.19
N GLN A 204 9.02 9.09 29.40
CA GLN A 204 10.42 9.40 29.70
C GLN A 204 11.34 8.16 29.77
N THR A 205 10.89 6.99 29.30
CA THR A 205 11.71 5.77 29.31
C THR A 205 12.57 5.65 28.04
N LEU A 206 13.57 4.77 28.08
CA LEU A 206 14.37 4.39 26.89
C LEU A 206 13.67 3.36 25.99
N GLU A 207 12.44 2.98 26.32
CA GLU A 207 11.67 1.99 25.56
C GLU A 207 11.18 2.59 24.23
N LYS A 208 11.71 2.10 23.11
CA LYS A 208 11.30 2.53 21.77
C LYS A 208 9.91 1.98 21.43
N GLN A 209 9.00 2.88 21.08
CA GLN A 209 7.60 2.61 20.69
C GLN A 209 7.35 2.82 19.19
N GLY A 210 8.28 3.46 18.48
CA GLY A 210 8.16 3.67 17.05
C GLY A 210 9.43 4.23 16.43
N VAL A 211 9.48 4.17 15.11
CA VAL A 211 10.56 4.73 14.28
C VAL A 211 9.93 5.58 13.18
N SER A 212 10.58 6.70 12.88
CA SER A 212 10.25 7.61 11.77
C SER A 212 11.51 7.92 10.98
N PHE A 213 11.35 8.24 9.71
CA PHE A 213 12.42 8.54 8.79
C PHE A 213 12.18 9.92 8.18
N LYS A 214 13.19 10.78 8.24
CA LYS A 214 13.13 12.16 7.79
C LYS A 214 14.10 12.40 6.65
N MET A 215 13.62 13.04 5.58
CA MET A 215 14.43 13.48 4.44
C MET A 215 14.04 14.92 4.10
N GLY A 216 14.98 15.85 4.29
CA GLY A 216 14.69 17.29 4.24
C GLY A 216 13.63 17.67 5.29
N ASP A 217 12.58 18.39 4.84
CA ASP A 217 11.50 18.86 5.71
C ASP A 217 10.41 17.81 5.99
N TYR A 218 10.51 16.62 5.38
CA TYR A 218 9.45 15.61 5.45
C TYR A 218 9.86 14.45 6.37
N SER A 219 9.00 14.14 7.34
CA SER A 219 9.16 13.01 8.26
C SER A 219 7.98 12.06 8.17
N PHE A 220 8.25 10.75 8.07
CA PHE A 220 7.24 9.70 7.97
C PHE A 220 7.48 8.62 9.01
N LYS A 221 6.44 8.21 9.72
CA LYS A 221 6.50 7.00 10.56
C LYS A 221 6.87 5.81 9.66
N GLY A 222 7.70 4.89 10.14
CA GLY A 222 8.10 3.71 9.38
C GLY A 222 6.89 2.95 8.82
N SER A 223 5.84 2.76 9.65
CA SER A 223 4.57 2.14 9.22
C SER A 223 3.77 2.95 8.19
N GLN A 224 3.99 4.27 8.09
CA GLN A 224 3.40 5.10 7.04
C GLN A 224 4.15 4.94 5.71
N VAL A 225 5.48 4.73 5.75
CA VAL A 225 6.30 4.42 4.56
C VAL A 225 5.92 3.04 4.03
N ASP A 226 5.97 2.03 4.90
CA ASP A 226 5.46 0.69 4.64
C ASP A 226 5.27 -0.07 5.97
N ARG A 227 4.29 -0.98 6.04
CA ARG A 227 4.05 -1.77 7.26
C ARG A 227 5.29 -2.60 7.64
N GLN A 228 6.08 -3.05 6.66
CA GLN A 228 7.32 -3.80 6.92
C GLN A 228 8.41 -2.94 7.60
N PHE A 229 8.29 -1.60 7.54
CA PHE A 229 9.24 -0.67 8.16
C PHE A 229 8.78 -0.12 9.50
N SER A 230 7.72 -0.67 10.11
CA SER A 230 7.44 -0.41 11.52
C SER A 230 8.57 -0.95 12.39
N LEU A 231 8.87 -0.29 13.52
CA LEU A 231 9.97 -0.65 14.43
C LEU A 231 10.06 -2.16 14.69
N GLY A 232 8.98 -2.78 15.18
CA GLY A 232 8.99 -4.22 15.47
C GLY A 232 9.13 -5.15 14.26
N ASN A 233 8.88 -4.69 13.03
CA ASN A 233 9.15 -5.48 11.83
C ASN A 233 10.60 -5.31 11.36
N VAL A 234 11.15 -4.09 11.47
CA VAL A 234 12.57 -3.82 11.23
C VAL A 234 13.45 -4.64 12.18
N GLU A 235 13.12 -4.65 13.47
CA GLU A 235 13.84 -5.44 14.48
C GLU A 235 13.76 -6.94 14.20
N LYS A 236 12.60 -7.45 13.75
CA LYS A 236 12.45 -8.84 13.32
C LYS A 236 13.34 -9.18 12.13
N THR A 237 13.38 -8.32 11.10
CA THR A 237 14.28 -8.51 9.95
C THR A 237 15.74 -8.52 10.39
N MET A 238 16.15 -7.60 11.27
CA MET A 238 17.52 -7.58 11.80
C MET A 238 17.87 -8.82 12.61
N ALA A 239 16.93 -9.34 13.41
CA ALA A 239 17.14 -10.57 14.17
C ALA A 239 17.36 -11.78 13.25
N VAL A 240 16.70 -11.83 12.09
CA VAL A 240 16.97 -12.84 11.05
C VAL A 240 18.37 -12.64 10.46
N ASN A 241 18.71 -11.43 10.04
CA ASN A 241 20.02 -11.12 9.45
C ASN A 241 21.19 -11.41 10.42
N GLN A 242 21.00 -11.18 11.72
CA GLN A 242 21.98 -11.54 12.75
C GLN A 242 22.20 -13.05 12.84
N LYS A 243 21.12 -13.84 12.82
CA LYS A 243 21.19 -15.31 12.86
C LYS A 243 21.90 -15.87 11.62
N GLU A 244 21.54 -15.39 10.43
CA GLU A 244 22.16 -15.83 9.17
C GLU A 244 23.67 -15.55 9.15
N ALA A 245 24.09 -14.39 9.68
CA ALA A 245 25.50 -14.03 9.79
C ALA A 245 26.29 -14.86 10.81
N LEU A 246 25.62 -15.49 11.79
CA LEU A 246 26.24 -16.39 12.76
C LEU A 246 26.41 -17.80 12.19
N THR A 247 25.46 -18.26 11.36
CA THR A 247 25.52 -19.56 10.66
C THR A 247 26.53 -19.61 9.52
N LEU A 248 26.95 -18.48 8.96
CA LEU A 248 27.90 -18.39 7.83
C LEU A 248 29.38 -18.27 8.25
N ARG A 249 29.73 -18.41 9.53
CA ARG A 249 31.13 -18.44 9.98
C ARG A 249 31.68 -19.88 9.87
N PRO A 250 32.74 -20.16 9.07
CA PRO A 250 33.44 -21.44 9.16
C PRO A 250 34.09 -21.54 10.55
N GLY A 251 33.80 -22.61 11.28
CA GLY A 251 34.41 -22.85 12.58
C GLY A 251 35.91 -23.12 12.45
N VAL A 252 36.73 -22.24 13.02
CA VAL A 252 38.07 -22.63 13.47
C VAL A 252 37.86 -23.28 14.83
N ALA A 253 37.87 -24.62 14.87
CA ALA A 253 37.90 -25.38 16.10
C ALA A 253 39.08 -26.35 16.06
N GLU A 254 39.84 -26.27 17.14
CA GLU A 254 41.19 -26.76 17.34
C GLU A 254 41.32 -28.29 17.34
N ASN A 255 42.51 -28.69 16.91
CA ASN A 255 43.10 -30.01 17.04
C ASN A 255 43.22 -30.44 18.51
N ARG A 256 42.65 -31.59 18.90
CA ARG A 256 43.16 -32.48 19.97
C ARG A 256 42.59 -33.91 19.81
N ASN A 257 43.47 -34.82 19.39
CA ASN A 257 43.63 -36.26 19.75
C ASN A 257 42.51 -36.91 20.61
N ARG A 258 42.06 -38.17 20.44
CA ARG A 258 42.72 -39.42 19.97
C ARG A 258 41.72 -40.62 20.06
N TYR A 259 41.88 -41.63 19.18
CA TYR A 259 41.35 -43.03 19.17
C TYR A 259 39.80 -43.21 19.09
N SER A 260 39.18 -44.11 18.31
CA SER A 260 39.58 -45.43 17.83
C SER A 260 38.72 -45.91 16.64
N SER A 261 39.38 -46.60 15.70
CA SER A 261 38.98 -47.80 14.93
C SER A 261 37.73 -47.85 14.02
N ALA A 262 38.00 -48.46 12.85
CA ALA A 262 37.11 -49.18 11.92
C ALA A 262 36.33 -48.32 10.90
N THR A 263 36.25 -48.57 9.58
CA THR A 263 36.88 -49.44 8.56
C THR A 263 36.13 -49.06 7.25
N VAL A 264 36.81 -48.90 6.09
CA VAL A 264 36.46 -49.41 4.72
C VAL A 264 35.01 -49.21 4.20
N ASN A 265 34.64 -48.73 3.01
CA ASN A 265 35.24 -48.29 1.74
C ASN A 265 34.14 -47.49 0.94
N PRO A 266 34.48 -46.87 -0.21
CA PRO A 266 33.71 -45.82 -0.90
C PRO A 266 32.85 -46.34 -2.05
N SER A 267 31.85 -45.56 -2.50
CA SER A 267 31.33 -45.63 -3.87
C SER A 267 30.58 -44.36 -4.29
N ALA A 268 30.86 -43.95 -5.52
CA ALA A 268 30.01 -43.21 -6.46
C ALA A 268 29.81 -41.69 -6.29
N GLU A 269 30.70 -40.98 -6.99
CA GLU A 269 30.46 -39.82 -7.87
C GLU A 269 29.00 -39.46 -8.19
N ILE A 270 28.65 -38.16 -8.18
CA ILE A 270 28.06 -37.46 -9.33
C ILE A 270 28.56 -36.00 -9.36
N ASN A 271 29.23 -35.64 -10.45
CA ASN A 271 29.60 -34.30 -10.88
C ASN A 271 28.38 -33.44 -11.22
N TYR A 272 28.41 -32.14 -10.91
CA TYR A 272 27.78 -31.11 -11.75
C TYR A 272 28.76 -29.97 -12.02
N LYS A 273 29.16 -29.89 -13.29
CA LYS A 273 29.99 -28.84 -13.90
C LYS A 273 29.23 -27.51 -13.92
N PHE A 274 29.90 -26.46 -13.47
CA PHE A 274 29.60 -25.09 -13.89
C PHE A 274 29.98 -24.93 -15.38
N LYS A 275 29.08 -24.37 -16.18
CA LYS A 275 29.38 -23.75 -17.46
C LYS A 275 28.93 -22.29 -17.40
N GLU A 276 29.91 -21.41 -17.44
CA GLU A 276 29.75 -20.05 -17.96
C GLU A 276 29.48 -20.16 -19.46
N ASP A 277 28.49 -19.44 -19.96
CA ASP A 277 28.45 -19.00 -21.36
C ASP A 277 27.73 -17.65 -21.41
N LEU A 278 28.55 -16.60 -21.61
CA LEU A 278 28.15 -15.30 -22.14
C LEU A 278 27.84 -15.50 -23.63
N GLN A 279 26.59 -15.25 -24.07
CA GLN A 279 26.32 -14.82 -25.44
C GLN A 279 24.91 -14.21 -25.60
N GLU A 280 24.94 -12.95 -26.05
CA GLU A 280 24.03 -12.27 -26.99
C GLU A 280 22.52 -12.14 -26.67
N ASN A 281 22.12 -10.88 -26.48
CA ASN A 281 20.80 -10.40 -26.14
C ASN A 281 19.97 -10.10 -27.42
N PRO A 282 18.84 -10.78 -27.70
CA PRO A 282 18.06 -10.58 -28.94
C PRO A 282 17.20 -9.31 -28.99
N ILE A 283 17.31 -8.37 -28.04
CA ILE A 283 16.38 -7.23 -27.94
C ILE A 283 16.79 -6.04 -28.83
N GLN A 284 17.95 -6.08 -29.50
CA GLN A 284 18.45 -4.97 -30.31
C GLN A 284 18.10 -4.99 -31.81
N LYS A 285 17.19 -5.87 -32.27
CA LYS A 285 16.75 -5.90 -33.69
C LYS A 285 15.29 -5.50 -33.94
N GLY A 286 14.60 -4.97 -32.93
CA GLY A 286 13.18 -4.57 -33.02
C GLY A 286 12.89 -3.07 -33.10
N LEU A 287 13.91 -2.21 -33.02
CA LEU A 287 13.73 -0.75 -32.88
C LEU A 287 14.17 0.11 -34.08
N GLU A 288 14.64 -0.49 -35.17
CA GLU A 288 15.01 0.24 -36.41
C GLU A 288 14.04 0.00 -37.58
N LYS A 289 12.83 -0.52 -37.34
CA LYS A 289 11.83 -0.73 -38.41
C LYS A 289 10.48 -0.05 -38.23
N SER A 290 10.38 0.90 -37.29
CA SER A 290 9.15 1.66 -37.01
C SER A 290 9.33 3.19 -37.11
N LEU A 291 10.48 3.67 -37.61
CA LEU A 291 10.78 5.10 -37.76
C LEU A 291 10.78 5.62 -39.22
N GLU A 292 10.36 4.81 -40.20
CA GLU A 292 10.22 5.24 -41.61
C GLU A 292 8.77 5.41 -42.11
N ILE A 293 7.75 5.37 -41.24
CA ILE A 293 6.33 5.49 -41.66
C ILE A 293 5.70 6.85 -41.30
N PHE A 294 6.43 7.78 -40.68
CA PHE A 294 5.89 9.10 -40.28
C PHE A 294 6.56 10.33 -40.93
N THR A 295 7.22 10.16 -42.08
CA THR A 295 7.83 11.29 -42.80
C THR A 295 7.42 11.44 -44.26
N ASN A 296 6.33 10.81 -44.73
CA ASN A 296 5.72 11.16 -46.02
C ASN A 296 4.24 10.73 -46.09
N ALA A 297 3.33 11.60 -45.65
CA ALA A 297 1.94 11.75 -46.10
C ALA A 297 1.30 12.98 -45.46
#